data_AF-A0A661MGP1-F1
#
_entry.id   AF-A0A661MGP1-F1
#
_cell.length_a   1.000
_cell.length_b   1.000
_cell.length_c   1.000
_cell.angle_alpha   90.00
_cell.angle_beta   90.00
_cell.angle_gamma   90.00
#
_symmetry.space_group_name_H-M   'P 1'
#
loop_
_entity.id
_entity.type
_entity.pdbx_description
1 polymer ?
#
loop_
_entity_poly.entity_id
_entity_poly.type
_entity_poly.pdbx_seq_one_letter_code
_entity_poly.pdbx_strand_id
1 'polypeptide(L)'
;MNNEVRKYLATIGQRGGQKSRRLLDAETARDMVRVREARRAYRRFHATCFWSFDPEYVVTLDDVPWVTAELRKHGGRAAWEAANRLCR
;
A
#
# COMPACT_ATOMS: atom_id res chain seq x y z
N MET A 1 -6.12 -14.31 -9.65
CA MET A 1 -7.00 -14.26 -8.46
C MET A 1 -8.42 -14.50 -8.93
N ASN A 2 -9.14 -15.44 -8.32
CA ASN A 2 -10.48 -15.86 -8.77
C ASN A 2 -11.50 -14.71 -8.60
N ASN A 3 -12.43 -14.57 -9.54
CA ASN A 3 -13.45 -13.53 -9.55
C ASN A 3 -14.36 -13.60 -8.31
N GLU A 4 -14.70 -14.82 -7.90
CA GLU A 4 -15.52 -15.09 -6.70
C GLU A 4 -14.84 -14.63 -5.42
N VAL A 5 -13.54 -14.88 -5.28
CA VAL A 5 -12.77 -14.43 -4.11
C VAL A 5 -12.75 -12.90 -4.02
N ARG A 6 -12.59 -12.21 -5.15
CA ARG A 6 -12.59 -10.74 -5.17
C ARG A 6 -13.95 -10.16 -4.77
N LYS A 7 -15.06 -10.73 -5.27
CA LYS A 7 -16.41 -10.34 -4.86
C LYS A 7 -16.61 -10.55 -3.36
N TYR A 8 -16.23 -11.73 -2.86
CA TYR A 8 -16.33 -12.06 -1.44
C TYR A 8 -15.57 -11.06 -0.55
N LEU A 9 -14.31 -10.77 -0.88
CA LEU A 9 -13.49 -9.80 -0.14
C LEU A 9 -14.08 -8.39 -0.18
N ALA A 10 -14.62 -7.96 -1.32
CA ALA A 10 -15.30 -6.67 -1.44
C ALA A 10 -16.56 -6.61 -0.55
N THR A 11 -17.37 -7.67 -0.53
CA THR A 11 -18.58 -7.74 0.30
C THR A 11 -18.27 -7.68 1.79
N ILE A 12 -17.27 -8.45 2.28
CA ILE A 12 -16.93 -8.41 3.70
C ILE A 12 -16.30 -7.07 4.10
N GLY A 13 -15.51 -6.45 3.22
CA GLY A 13 -14.95 -5.12 3.43
C GLY A 13 -16.04 -4.05 3.54
N GLN A 14 -17.04 -4.10 2.64
CA GLN A 14 -18.19 -3.19 2.68
C GLN A 14 -18.98 -3.32 3.99
N ARG A 15 -19.24 -4.55 4.45
CA ARG A 15 -19.93 -4.80 5.73
C ARG A 15 -19.15 -4.24 6.91
N GLY A 16 -17.82 -4.40 6.93
CA GLY A 16 -16.95 -3.82 7.94
C GLY A 16 -16.97 -2.29 7.93
N GLY A 17 -16.97 -1.69 6.74
CA GLY A 17 -17.10 -0.24 6.55
C GLY A 17 -18.45 0.29 7.04
N GLN A 18 -19.56 -0.38 6.73
CA GLN A 18 -20.90 -0.01 7.21
C GLN A 18 -21.05 -0.12 8.73
N LYS A 19 -20.36 -1.08 9.37
CA LYS A 19 -20.31 -1.20 10.83
C LYS A 19 -19.45 -0.11 11.49
N SER A 20 -18.46 0.40 10.78
CA SER A 20 -17.59 1.48 11.26
C SER A 20 -18.41 2.76 11.45
N ARG A 21 -18.37 3.33 12.66
CA ARG A 21 -19.01 4.62 12.96
C ARG A 21 -18.19 5.83 12.52
N ARG A 22 -17.03 5.59 11.90
CA ARG A 22 -16.16 6.66 11.38
C ARG A 22 -16.76 7.21 10.10
N LEU A 23 -16.93 8.53 10.04
CA LEU A 23 -17.13 9.22 8.77
C LEU A 23 -15.80 9.13 8.00
N LEU A 24 -15.75 8.23 7.05
CA LEU A 24 -14.62 8.02 6.15
C LEU A 24 -15.15 8.20 4.75
N ASP A 25 -14.79 9.30 4.12
CA ASP A 25 -15.03 9.46 2.70
C ASP A 25 -14.18 8.46 1.90
N ALA A 26 -14.56 8.24 0.65
CA ALA A 26 -13.91 7.25 -0.19
C ALA A 26 -12.45 7.60 -0.52
N GLU A 27 -12.07 8.87 -0.51
CA GLU A 27 -10.70 9.33 -0.76
C GLU A 27 -9.80 9.01 0.43
N THR A 28 -10.22 9.39 1.65
CA THR A 28 -9.50 9.04 2.88
C THR A 28 -9.32 7.53 3.01
N ALA A 29 -10.33 6.73 2.66
CA ALA A 29 -10.22 5.27 2.67
C ALA A 29 -9.18 4.74 1.66
N ARG A 30 -9.07 5.34 0.47
CA ARG A 30 -8.04 4.98 -0.52
C ARG A 30 -6.65 5.34 -0.02
N ASP A 31 -6.49 6.50 0.59
CA ASP A 31 -5.20 6.95 1.12
C ASP A 31 -4.72 6.05 2.26
N MET A 32 -5.62 5.61 3.15
CA MET A 32 -5.29 4.61 4.17
C MET A 32 -4.75 3.30 3.55
N VAL A 33 -5.35 2.85 2.44
CA VAL A 33 -4.89 1.65 1.73
C VAL A 33 -3.54 1.89 1.08
N ARG A 34 -3.33 3.06 0.44
CA ARG A 34 -2.04 3.42 -0.16
C ARG A 34 -0.91 3.42 0.87
N VAL A 35 -1.11 4.05 2.02
CA VAL A 35 -0.14 4.05 3.13
C VAL A 35 0.15 2.62 3.60
N ARG A 36 -0.89 1.79 3.75
CA ARG A 36 -0.72 0.40 4.19
C ARG A 36 0.11 -0.43 3.19
N GLU A 37 -0.17 -0.29 1.90
CA GLU A 37 0.58 -0.98 0.86
C GLU A 37 2.01 -0.44 0.74
N ALA A 38 2.21 0.88 0.89
CA ALA A 38 3.55 1.48 0.90
C ALA A 38 4.39 0.97 2.07
N ARG A 39 3.85 0.90 3.28
CA ARG A 39 4.51 0.27 4.46
C ARG A 39 4.84 -1.20 4.24
N ARG A 40 4.00 -1.93 3.51
CA ARG A 40 4.24 -3.34 3.18
C ARG A 40 5.38 -3.46 2.17
N ALA A 41 5.40 -2.60 1.15
CA ALA A 41 6.46 -2.58 0.15
C ALA A 41 7.80 -2.16 0.77
N TYR A 42 7.80 -1.12 1.60
CA TYR A 42 8.98 -0.64 2.34
C TYR A 42 9.66 -1.79 3.11
N ARG A 43 8.91 -2.50 3.96
CA ARG A 43 9.43 -3.64 4.73
C ARG A 43 9.89 -4.79 3.84
N ARG A 44 9.12 -5.11 2.79
CA ARG A 44 9.46 -6.22 1.87
C ARG A 44 10.76 -5.97 1.11
N PHE A 45 10.98 -4.74 0.67
CA PHE A 45 12.12 -4.37 -0.17
C PHE A 45 13.18 -3.58 0.61
N HIS A 46 13.16 -3.63 1.95
CA HIS A 46 14.06 -2.82 2.79
C HIS A 46 15.52 -3.08 2.45
N ALA A 47 15.96 -4.34 2.50
CA ALA A 47 17.34 -4.72 2.22
C ALA A 47 17.83 -4.35 0.80
N THR A 48 16.94 -4.15 -0.17
CA THR A 48 17.31 -3.89 -1.57
C THR A 48 17.19 -2.41 -1.94
N CYS A 49 16.09 -1.76 -1.54
CA CYS A 49 15.76 -0.39 -1.93
C CYS A 49 15.96 0.62 -0.80
N PHE A 50 15.91 0.18 0.45
CA PHE A 50 15.89 1.09 1.60
C PHE A 50 16.95 0.74 2.66
N TRP A 51 18.03 0.04 2.28
CA TRP A 51 19.02 -0.52 3.20
C TRP A 51 19.69 0.55 4.08
N SER A 52 19.78 1.79 3.59
CA SER A 52 20.35 2.94 4.29
C SER A 52 19.38 3.67 5.21
N PHE A 53 18.09 3.30 5.20
CA PHE A 53 17.05 3.93 6.01
C PHE A 53 16.69 3.05 7.21
N ASP A 54 16.13 3.67 8.25
CA ASP A 54 15.69 2.98 9.46
C ASP A 54 14.62 1.91 9.14
N PRO A 55 14.87 0.61 9.42
CA PRO A 55 13.90 -0.45 9.16
C PRO A 55 12.55 -0.27 9.87
N GLU A 56 12.52 0.48 10.97
CA GLU A 56 11.31 0.78 11.73
C GLU A 56 10.65 2.11 11.33
N TYR A 57 11.13 2.75 10.24
CA TYR A 57 10.57 3.99 9.74
C TYR A 57 9.08 3.84 9.39
N VAL A 58 8.27 4.75 9.94
CA VAL A 58 6.81 4.74 9.78
C VAL A 58 6.42 5.58 8.56
N VAL A 59 6.31 4.92 7.40
CA VAL A 59 5.85 5.55 6.14
C VAL A 59 4.46 6.18 6.33
N THR A 60 4.34 7.45 5.95
CA THR A 60 3.11 8.26 5.94
C THR A 60 2.54 8.42 4.52
N LEU A 61 1.49 9.22 4.35
CA LEU A 61 0.90 9.46 3.03
C LEU A 61 1.85 10.28 2.13
N ASP A 62 2.51 11.27 2.70
CA ASP A 62 3.44 12.14 1.98
C ASP A 62 4.69 11.40 1.49
N ASP A 63 5.00 10.26 2.11
CA ASP A 63 6.12 9.39 1.76
C ASP A 63 5.80 8.43 0.60
N VAL A 64 4.53 8.24 0.24
CA VAL A 64 4.13 7.29 -0.81
C VAL A 64 4.81 7.58 -2.16
N PRO A 65 4.91 8.85 -2.63
CA PRO A 65 5.67 9.18 -3.84
C PRO A 65 7.15 8.80 -3.73
N TRP A 66 7.79 9.03 -2.58
CA TRP A 66 9.19 8.67 -2.34
C TRP A 66 9.39 7.15 -2.38
N VAL A 67 8.58 6.39 -1.63
CA VAL A 67 8.62 4.91 -1.64
C VAL A 67 8.45 4.37 -3.06
N THR A 68 7.53 4.96 -3.83
CA THR A 68 7.29 4.58 -5.24
C THR A 68 8.52 4.83 -6.11
N ALA A 69 9.16 6.00 -5.96
CA ALA A 69 10.35 6.36 -6.72
C ALA A 69 11.52 5.42 -6.40
N GLU A 70 11.77 5.12 -5.13
CA GLU A 70 12.88 4.28 -4.69
C GLU A 70 12.72 2.83 -5.20
N LEU A 71 11.52 2.27 -5.07
CA LEU A 71 11.19 0.93 -5.60
C LEU A 71 11.41 0.83 -7.11
N ARG A 72 11.04 1.88 -7.86
CA ARG A 72 11.22 1.91 -9.32
C ARG A 72 12.68 2.03 -9.73
N LYS A 73 13.47 2.78 -8.95
CA LYS A 73 14.87 3.08 -9.25
C LYS A 73 15.81 1.93 -8.90
N HIS A 74 15.58 1.25 -7.77
CA HIS A 74 16.56 0.32 -7.20
C HIS A 74 16.07 -1.15 -7.08
N GLY A 75 14.76 -1.41 -7.11
CA GLY A 75 14.23 -2.72 -6.69
C GLY A 75 13.96 -3.75 -7.80
N GLY A 76 14.36 -3.47 -9.04
CA GLY A 76 14.14 -4.35 -10.18
C GLY A 76 12.65 -4.60 -10.47
N ARG A 77 12.35 -5.67 -11.22
CA ARG A 77 10.98 -5.92 -11.73
C ARG A 77 9.92 -6.08 -10.64
N ALA A 78 10.23 -6.85 -9.59
CA ALA A 78 9.26 -7.16 -8.54
C ALA A 78 8.88 -5.91 -7.72
N ALA A 79 9.85 -5.04 -7.42
CA ALA A 79 9.60 -3.77 -6.75
C ALA A 79 8.87 -2.78 -7.66
N TRP A 80 9.21 -2.75 -8.94
CA TRP A 80 8.53 -1.90 -9.93
C TRP A 80 7.04 -2.28 -10.08
N GLU A 81 6.72 -3.57 -10.12
CA GLU A 81 5.35 -4.06 -10.11
C GLU A 81 4.60 -3.70 -8.81
N ALA A 82 5.29 -3.70 -7.66
CA ALA A 82 4.72 -3.25 -6.39
C ALA A 82 4.45 -1.73 -6.41
N ALA A 83 5.40 -0.94 -6.90
CA ALA A 83 5.27 0.51 -7.02
C ALA A 83 4.07 0.92 -7.90
N ASN A 84 3.82 0.20 -9.00
CA ASN A 84 2.66 0.47 -9.85
C ASN A 84 1.31 0.21 -9.19
N ARG A 85 1.26 -0.67 -8.17
CA ARG A 85 0.03 -0.89 -7.40
C ARG A 85 -0.23 0.26 -6.43
N LEU A 86 0.80 1.01 -6.01
CA LEU A 86 0.67 2.18 -5.14
C LEU A 86 0.12 3.40 -5.88
N CYS A 87 0.37 3.50 -7.19
CA CYS A 87 -0.13 4.60 -8.03
C CYS A 87 -1.59 4.46 -8.50
N ARG A 88 -2.30 3.40 -8.10
CA ARG A 88 -3.72 3.19 -8.43
C ARG A 88 -4.66 3.75 -7.36
#